data_AF-A0A6B3DQY6-F1
#
_entry.id   AF-A0A6B3DQY6-F1
#
_cell.length_a   1.000
_cell.length_b   1.000
_cell.length_c   1.000
_cell.angle_alpha   90.00
_cell.angle_beta   90.00
_cell.angle_gamma   90.00
#
_symmetry.space_group_name_H-M   'P 1'
#
loop_
_entity.id
_entity.type
_entity.pdbx_description
1 polymer ?
#
loop_
_entity_poly.entity_id
_entity_poly.type
_entity_poly.pdbx_seq_one_letter_code
_entity_poly.pdbx_strand_id
1 'polypeptide(L)' 'MRQFTAIVNPTAGGSAGAAALLRVARPLREAGASLETEYSRSLAHARELARQAGERG' A
#
# COMPACT_ATOMS: atom_id res chain seq x y z
N MET A 1 16.65 -6.78 -3.20
CA MET A 1 15.26 -7.27 -3.14
C MET A 1 14.34 -6.07 -3.37
N ARG A 2 13.17 -6.24 -4.01
CA ARG A 2 12.24 -5.14 -4.31
C ARG A 2 11.18 -5.06 -3.21
N GLN A 3 10.93 -3.87 -2.67
CA GLN A 3 9.91 -3.64 -1.64
C GLN A 3 8.90 -2.60 -2.14
N PHE A 4 7.63 -2.79 -1.79
CA PHE A 4 6.55 -1.86 -2.11
C PHE A 4 5.75 -1.55 -0.84
N THR A 5 5.24 -0.32 -0.75
CA THR A 5 4.26 0.07 0.28
C THR A 5 2.94 0.41 -0.40
N ALA A 6 1.87 -0.31 -0.03
CA ALA A 6 0.51 -0.01 -0.42
C ALA A 6 -0.15 0.90 0.62
N ILE A 7 -0.52 2.11 0.22
CA ILE A 7 -1.25 3.06 1.07
C ILE A 7 -2.73 2.98 0.72
N VAL A 8 -3.56 2.61 1.70
CA VAL A 8 -5.00 2.38 1.54
C VAL A 8 -5.78 3.51 2.17
N ASN A 9 -6.72 4.10 1.44
CA ASN A 9 -7.79 4.88 2.04
C ASN A 9 -8.98 3.94 2.31
N PRO A 10 -9.29 3.60 3.58
CA PRO A 10 -10.31 2.62 3.91
C PRO A 10 -11.73 3.03 3.48
N THR A 11 -11.99 4.31 3.26
CA THR A 11 -13.31 4.82 2.82
C THR A 11 -13.40 5.01 1.30
N ALA A 12 -12.30 4.85 0.56
CA ALA A 12 -12.31 4.96 -0.89
C ALA A 12 -12.93 3.71 -1.55
N GLY A 13 -13.58 3.91 -2.71
CA GLY A 13 -14.04 2.81 -3.57
C GLY A 13 -15.02 1.85 -2.90
N GLY A 14 -15.90 2.35 -2.02
CA GLY A 14 -16.87 1.51 -1.30
C GLY A 14 -16.22 0.53 -0.30
N SER A 15 -15.08 0.90 0.27
CA SER A 15 -14.32 0.07 1.23
C SER A 15 -13.71 -1.20 0.62
N ALA A 16 -13.61 -1.28 -0.72
CA ALA A 16 -13.06 -2.42 -1.44
C ALA A 16 -11.52 -2.41 -1.58
N GLY A 17 -10.83 -1.37 -1.08
CA GLY A 17 -9.39 -1.17 -1.27
C GLY A 17 -8.53 -2.34 -0.78
N ALA A 18 -8.86 -2.92 0.37
CA ALA A 18 -8.14 -4.08 0.91
C ALA A 18 -8.30 -5.34 0.03
N ALA A 19 -9.50 -5.57 -0.51
CA ALA A 19 -9.73 -6.68 -1.44
C ALA A 19 -9.00 -6.49 -2.78
N ALA A 20 -8.90 -5.23 -3.25
CA ALA A 20 -8.11 -4.91 -4.44
C ALA A 20 -6.62 -5.20 -4.23
N LEU A 21 -6.07 -4.96 -3.03
CA LEU A 21 -4.68 -5.25 -2.71
C LEU A 21 -4.34 -6.74 -2.80
N LEU A 22 -5.26 -7.64 -2.46
CA LEU A 22 -5.01 -9.09 -2.59
C LEU A 22 -4.67 -9.47 -4.04
N ARG A 23 -5.29 -8.82 -5.02
CA ARG A 23 -5.03 -9.08 -6.45
C ARG A 23 -3.65 -8.59 -6.90
N VAL A 24 -3.09 -7.58 -6.25
CA VAL A 24 -1.78 -7.00 -6.58
C VAL A 24 -0.65 -7.63 -5.75
N ALA A 25 -0.91 -8.00 -4.50
CA ALA A 25 0.06 -8.60 -3.59
C ALA A 25 0.59 -9.95 -4.12
N ARG A 26 -0.27 -10.74 -4.75
CA ARG A 26 0.10 -12.05 -5.31
C ARG A 26 1.19 -11.96 -6.39
N PRO A 27 1.01 -11.23 -7.51
CA PRO A 27 2.04 -11.14 -8.55
C PRO A 27 3.32 -10.46 -8.07
N LEU A 28 3.24 -9.49 -7.15
CA LEU A 28 4.44 -8.88 -6.54
C LEU A 28 5.24 -9.90 -5.75
N ARG A 29 4.58 -10.74 -4.94
CA ARG A 29 5.24 -11.82 -4.19
C ARG A 29 5.83 -12.89 -5.11
N GLU A 30 5.11 -13.28 -6.15
CA GLU A 30 5.59 -14.22 -7.17
C GLU A 30 6.84 -13.67 -7.89
N ALA A 31 6.95 -12.35 -8.05
CA ALA A 31 8.14 -11.67 -8.55
C ALA A 31 9.25 -11.49 -7.50
N GLY A 32 9.12 -12.05 -6.29
CA GLY A 32 10.11 -11.91 -5.22
C GLY A 32 10.17 -10.52 -4.60
N ALA A 33 9.05 -9.78 -4.63
CA ALA A 33 8.91 -8.51 -3.94
C ALA A 33 8.07 -8.64 -2.66
N SER A 34 8.40 -7.83 -1.65
CA SER A 34 7.58 -7.66 -0.45
C SER A 34 6.58 -6.52 -0.63
N LEU A 35 5.41 -6.65 0.00
CA LEU A 35 4.38 -5.61 0.02
C LEU A 35 3.96 -5.34 1.47
N GLU A 36 4.19 -4.13 1.93
CA GLU A 36 3.70 -3.61 3.21
C GLU A 36 2.39 -2.85 2.97
N THR A 37 1.40 -2.97 3.86
CA THR A 37 0.11 -2.27 3.71
C THR A 37 -0.10 -1.31 4.87
N GLU A 38 -0.35 -0.05 4.54
CA GLU A 38 -0.58 1.04 5.48
C GLU A 38 -1.94 1.68 5.24
N TYR A 39 -2.67 2.00 6.31
CA TYR A 39 -3.99 2.61 6.22
C TYR A 39 -3.92 4.11 6.52
N SER A 40 -4.34 4.91 5.56
CA SER A 40 -4.49 6.35 5.73
C SER A 40 -5.78 6.70 6.49
N ARG A 41 -5.73 7.77 7.28
CA ARG A 41 -6.89 8.33 8.00
C ARG A 41 -7.26 9.74 7.53
N SER A 42 -6.45 10.30 6.63
CA SER A 42 -6.64 11.60 5.98
C SER A 42 -5.68 11.71 4.79
N LEU A 43 -5.90 12.70 3.93
CA LEU A 43 -4.97 13.01 2.84
C LEU A 43 -3.57 13.39 3.36
N ALA A 44 -3.52 14.16 4.45
CA ALA A 44 -2.26 14.52 5.10
C ALA A 44 -1.51 13.28 5.62
N HIS A 45 -2.24 12.33 6.23
CA HIS A 45 -1.64 11.06 6.67
C HIS A 45 -1.13 10.23 5.49
N ALA A 46 -1.88 10.16 4.39
CA ALA A 46 -1.44 9.46 3.19
C ALA A 46 -0.14 10.04 2.60
N ARG A 47 0.01 11.37 2.60
CA ARG A 47 1.25 12.04 2.15
C ARG A 47 2.44 11.68 3.03
N GLU A 48 2.23 11.67 4.35
CA GLU A 48 3.29 11.32 5.30
C GLU A 48 3.72 9.85 5.14
N LEU A 49 2.75 8.93 5.03
CA LEU A 49 3.03 7.51 4.74
C LEU A 49 3.81 7.34 3.43
N ALA A 50 3.48 8.11 2.39
CA ALA A 50 4.17 8.04 1.10
C ALA A 50 5.62 8.55 1.20
N ARG A 51 5.84 9.65 1.94
CA ARG A 51 7.18 10.18 2.21
C ARG A 51 8.03 9.15 2.97
N GLN A 52 7.50 8.61 4.07
CA GLN A 52 8.17 7.58 4.86
C GLN A 52 8.47 6.33 4.04
N ALA A 53 7.54 5.89 3.20
CA ALA A 53 7.75 4.74 2.31
C ALA A 53 8.92 4.98 1.34
N GLY A 54 8.98 6.16 0.72
CA GLY A 54 10.07 6.52 -0.19
C GLY A 54 11.44 6.65 0.50
N GLU A 55 11.47 7.01 1.78
CA GLU A 55 12.71 7.03 2.58
C GLU A 55 13.21 5.63 2.93
N ARG A 56 12.34 4.62 2.92
CA ARG A 56 12.69 3.22 3.22
C ARG A 56 13.23 2.44 2.03
N GLY A 57 13.01 2.89 0.78
CA GLY A 57 13.58 2.26 -0.43
C GLY A 57 12.85 2.55 -1.72
#